data_AF-A0A7R9A2V0-F1
#
_entry.id   AF-A0A7R9A2V0-F1
#
_cell.length_a   1.000
_cell.length_b   1.000
_cell.length_c   1.000
_cell.angle_alpha   90.00
_cell.angle_beta   90.00
_cell.angle_gamma   90.00
#
_symmetry.space_group_name_H-M   'P 1'
#
loop_
_entity.id
_entity.type
_entity.pdbx_description
1 polymer ?
#
loop_
_entity_poly.entity_id
_entity_poly.type
_entity_poly.pdbx_seq_one_letter_code
_entity_poly.pdbx_strand_id
1 'polypeptide(L)'
;MMNVEDYKQALVKLPGESPRMVLLEESFAQYVIVGDTLKPNAFPSCGKCEGFRVKLRKANGDTRKKLESLRDAHLKTAEVQRSNYADHKVMALRNDDWLTMVIDGMDQAKTNIPRFAKEDKHTTGLPKIITHITGVMVYTGKGVREFAFVDMGQFPHDSNLCVEVILRSLLLVKMDLKNKLFLQMDNCARENKNKFICALAHLLVETGIFEEVS
;
A
#
# COMPACT_ATOMS: atom_id res chain seq x y z
N MET A 1 -2.40 29.93 -0.23
CA MET A 1 -1.02 29.49 0.11
C MET A 1 -0.82 29.52 1.63
N MET A 2 -1.04 28.39 2.30
CA MET A 2 -0.62 28.22 3.70
C MET A 2 0.89 27.97 3.77
N ASN A 3 1.52 28.49 4.83
CA ASN A 3 2.95 28.41 5.07
C ASN A 3 3.33 27.01 5.61
N VAL A 4 4.56 26.55 5.35
CA VAL A 4 5.18 25.34 5.93
C VAL A 4 5.09 25.29 7.46
N GLU A 5 5.02 26.45 8.12
CA GLU A 5 4.83 26.55 9.58
C GLU A 5 3.41 26.16 10.03
N ASP A 6 2.39 26.36 9.18
CA ASP A 6 1.01 25.95 9.46
C ASP A 6 0.86 24.42 9.41
N TYR A 7 1.65 23.74 8.57
CA TYR A 7 1.73 22.27 8.51
C TYR A 7 2.25 21.67 9.83
N LYS A 8 3.20 22.35 10.49
CA LYS A 8 3.77 21.86 11.75
C LYS A 8 2.74 21.91 12.87
N GLN A 9 1.91 22.94 12.92
CA GLN A 9 0.87 23.09 13.96
C GLN A 9 -0.27 22.07 13.81
N ALA A 10 -0.61 21.66 12.59
CA ALA A 10 -1.64 20.65 12.35
C ALA A 10 -1.22 19.22 12.75
N LEU A 11 0.09 18.96 12.90
CA LEU A 11 0.67 17.61 13.09
C LEU A 11 1.17 17.31 14.51
N VAL A 12 1.08 18.26 15.46
CA VAL A 12 1.52 18.01 16.85
C VAL A 12 0.48 17.15 17.58
N LYS A 13 0.84 15.89 17.87
CA LYS A 13 0.07 15.01 18.77
C LYS A 13 0.09 15.58 20.20
N LEU A 14 -1.08 15.91 20.75
CA LEU A 14 -1.27 15.93 22.20
C LEU A 14 -1.61 14.50 22.66
N PRO A 15 -1.01 13.99 23.75
CA PRO A 15 -1.30 12.64 24.23
C PRO A 15 -2.77 12.55 24.69
N GLY A 16 -3.56 11.72 24.00
CA GLY A 16 -4.94 11.40 24.37
C GLY A 16 -6.06 11.81 23.39
N GLU A 17 -5.74 12.42 22.24
CA GLU A 17 -6.74 12.76 21.23
C GLU A 17 -6.90 11.69 20.15
N SER A 18 -8.15 11.50 19.70
CA SER A 18 -8.51 10.64 18.57
C SER A 18 -7.90 11.13 17.24
N PRO A 19 -7.82 10.26 16.22
CA PRO A 19 -7.24 10.61 14.92
C PRO A 19 -7.76 11.93 14.34
N ARG A 20 -6.87 12.90 14.11
CA ARG A 20 -7.22 14.11 13.35
C ARG A 20 -7.10 13.82 11.86
N MET A 21 -8.23 13.88 11.17
CA MET A 21 -8.28 13.88 9.71
C MET A 21 -7.85 15.27 9.22
N VAL A 22 -6.70 15.36 8.57
CA VAL A 22 -6.23 16.63 7.99
C VAL A 22 -6.61 16.65 6.50
N LEU A 23 -7.41 17.66 6.13
CA LEU A 23 -7.76 18.00 4.75
C LEU A 23 -6.66 18.89 4.18
N LEU A 24 -6.11 18.52 3.02
CA LEU A 24 -5.20 19.38 2.27
C LEU A 24 -5.98 19.95 1.06
N GLU A 25 -6.21 21.27 1.06
CA GLU A 25 -7.23 21.93 0.23
C GLU A 25 -6.86 22.17 -1.24
N GLU A 26 -5.67 21.83 -1.71
CA GLU A 26 -5.29 22.14 -3.11
C GLU A 26 -5.09 20.87 -3.95
N SER A 27 -6.18 20.48 -4.61
CA SER A 27 -6.32 19.48 -5.68
C SER A 27 -6.23 17.98 -5.31
N PHE A 28 -7.36 17.31 -5.58
CA PHE A 28 -7.72 15.92 -5.28
C PHE A 28 -7.87 15.66 -3.79
N ALA A 29 -9.05 15.14 -3.40
CA ALA A 29 -9.42 14.95 -2.01
C ALA A 29 -8.37 14.11 -1.25
N GLN A 30 -7.54 14.79 -0.46
CA GLN A 30 -6.50 14.20 0.37
C GLN A 30 -7.08 14.07 1.78
N TYR A 31 -7.28 12.82 2.22
CA TYR A 31 -7.68 12.52 3.60
C TYR A 31 -6.55 11.77 4.29
N VAL A 32 -5.91 12.40 5.28
CA VAL A 32 -4.98 11.69 6.17
C VAL A 32 -5.80 10.98 7.25
N ILE A 33 -5.94 9.66 7.16
CA ILE A 33 -6.53 8.86 8.25
C ILE A 33 -5.39 8.29 9.08
N VAL A 34 -5.19 8.82 10.29
CA VAL A 34 -4.23 8.27 11.27
C VAL A 34 -4.96 7.19 12.08
N GLY A 35 -4.91 5.93 11.71
CA GLY A 35 -5.75 4.90 12.32
C GLY A 35 -5.13 4.24 13.56
N ASP A 36 -5.89 4.11 14.66
CA ASP A 36 -5.65 3.06 15.65
C ASP A 36 -6.23 1.72 15.15
N THR A 37 -5.41 0.68 15.23
CA THR A 37 -5.64 -0.68 14.72
C THR A 37 -7.00 -1.30 15.08
N LEU A 38 -7.79 -1.67 14.06
CA LEU A 38 -8.91 -2.60 14.19
C LEU A 38 -8.43 -4.06 14.09
N LYS A 39 -8.88 -4.91 15.03
CA LYS A 39 -8.53 -6.34 15.21
C LYS A 39 -9.35 -7.28 14.29
N PRO A 40 -9.02 -8.60 14.15
CA PRO A 40 -8.49 -9.10 12.87
C PRO A 40 -9.30 -10.28 12.26
N ASN A 41 -8.82 -10.70 11.08
CA ASN A 41 -8.91 -12.05 10.51
C ASN A 41 -10.16 -12.47 9.72
N ALA A 42 -10.25 -11.95 8.49
CA ALA A 42 -10.72 -12.75 7.35
C ALA A 42 -9.91 -12.37 6.10
N PHE A 43 -8.59 -12.54 6.17
CA PHE A 43 -7.76 -12.37 4.97
C PHE A 43 -8.14 -13.46 3.94
N PRO A 44 -8.44 -13.08 2.68
CA PRO A 44 -8.74 -14.04 1.64
C PRO A 44 -7.61 -15.05 1.47
N SER A 45 -7.93 -16.33 1.31
CA SER A 45 -6.94 -17.36 1.03
C SER A 45 -6.33 -17.14 -0.37
N CYS A 46 -5.02 -17.35 -0.50
CA CYS A 46 -4.36 -17.27 -1.80
C CYS A 46 -4.96 -18.30 -2.78
N GLY A 47 -5.38 -17.85 -3.96
CA GLY A 47 -5.98 -18.73 -4.98
C GLY A 47 -5.06 -19.86 -5.45
N LYS A 48 -3.73 -19.64 -5.47
CA LYS A 48 -2.75 -20.71 -5.76
C LYS A 48 -2.73 -21.76 -4.64
N CYS A 49 -2.72 -21.34 -3.38
CA CYS A 49 -2.78 -22.23 -2.22
C CYS A 49 -4.07 -23.07 -2.23
N GLU A 50 -5.21 -22.45 -2.55
CA GLU A 50 -6.48 -23.16 -2.64
C GLU A 50 -6.48 -24.15 -3.83
N GLY A 51 -5.91 -23.74 -4.97
CA GLY A 51 -5.68 -24.63 -6.11
C GLY A 51 -4.80 -25.84 -5.76
N PHE A 52 -3.72 -25.65 -5.01
CA PHE A 52 -2.88 -26.75 -4.52
C PHE A 52 -3.65 -27.66 -3.56
N ARG A 53 -4.45 -27.11 -2.64
CA ARG A 53 -5.29 -27.91 -1.72
C ARG A 53 -6.25 -28.82 -2.48
N VAL A 54 -6.97 -28.29 -3.46
CA VAL A 54 -7.91 -29.07 -4.28
C VAL A 54 -7.18 -30.17 -5.07
N LYS A 55 -6.02 -29.86 -5.67
CA LYS A 55 -5.22 -30.83 -6.42
C LYS A 55 -4.63 -31.92 -5.52
N LEU A 56 -4.15 -31.56 -4.33
CA LEU A 56 -3.58 -32.50 -3.35
C LEU A 56 -4.62 -33.46 -2.79
N ARG A 57 -5.89 -33.06 -2.65
CA ARG A 57 -6.98 -33.96 -2.24
C ARG A 57 -7.22 -35.09 -3.25
N LYS A 58 -6.92 -34.87 -4.53
CA LYS A 58 -7.16 -35.83 -5.62
C LYS A 58 -5.90 -36.57 -6.09
N ALA A 59 -4.72 -36.18 -5.58
CA ALA A 59 -3.43 -36.69 -6.05
C ALA A 59 -2.87 -37.78 -5.13
N ASN A 60 -2.33 -38.83 -5.75
CA ASN A 60 -1.69 -39.97 -5.09
C ASN A 60 -0.25 -40.16 -5.62
N GLY A 61 0.58 -40.89 -4.87
CA GLY A 61 1.93 -41.30 -5.28
C GLY A 61 2.84 -40.11 -5.64
N ASP A 62 3.57 -40.23 -6.74
CA ASP A 62 4.57 -39.24 -7.16
C ASP A 62 3.98 -37.88 -7.57
N THR A 63 2.76 -37.88 -8.09
CA THR A 63 2.03 -36.63 -8.42
C THR A 63 1.77 -35.81 -7.17
N ARG A 64 1.49 -36.47 -6.04
CA ARG A 64 1.29 -35.80 -4.75
C ARG A 64 2.58 -35.16 -4.27
N LYS A 65 3.70 -35.89 -4.28
CA LYS A 65 5.02 -35.36 -3.88
C LYS A 65 5.43 -34.14 -4.70
N LYS A 66 5.19 -34.16 -6.02
CA LYS A 66 5.43 -33.00 -6.90
C LYS A 66 4.58 -31.79 -6.51
N LEU A 67 3.30 -31.98 -6.22
CA LEU A 67 2.40 -30.90 -5.80
C LEU A 67 2.75 -30.34 -4.42
N GLU A 68 3.20 -31.20 -3.49
CA GLU A 68 3.69 -30.78 -2.17
C GLU A 68 4.96 -29.92 -2.33
N SER A 69 5.93 -30.37 -3.13
CA SER A 69 7.14 -29.58 -3.42
C SER A 69 6.84 -28.22 -4.07
N LEU A 70 5.90 -28.15 -5.02
CA LEU A 70 5.48 -26.89 -5.63
C LEU A 70 4.77 -25.96 -4.64
N ARG A 71 3.95 -26.52 -3.74
CA ARG A 71 3.30 -25.76 -2.67
C ARG A 71 4.33 -25.21 -1.68
N ASP A 72 5.31 -26.03 -1.28
CA ASP A 72 6.34 -25.62 -0.33
C ASP A 72 7.25 -24.54 -0.93
N ALA A 73 7.61 -24.67 -2.21
CA ALA A 73 8.33 -23.61 -2.93
C ALA A 73 7.52 -22.29 -2.98
N HIS A 74 6.21 -22.38 -3.21
CA HIS A 74 5.33 -21.22 -3.19
C HIS A 74 5.25 -20.57 -1.79
N LEU A 75 5.08 -21.37 -0.73
CA LEU A 75 5.04 -20.87 0.64
C LEU A 75 6.36 -20.24 1.06
N LYS A 76 7.49 -20.87 0.72
CA LYS A 76 8.83 -20.33 0.97
C LYS A 76 9.06 -18.99 0.28
N THR A 77 8.57 -18.83 -0.95
CA THR A 77 8.65 -17.54 -1.65
C THR A 77 7.87 -16.46 -0.90
N ALA A 78 6.65 -16.76 -0.45
CA ALA A 78 5.82 -15.82 0.30
C ALA A 78 6.43 -15.49 1.68
N GLU A 79 7.04 -16.47 2.34
CA GLU A 79 7.76 -16.29 3.60
C GLU A 79 8.96 -15.35 3.45
N VAL A 80 9.82 -15.60 2.46
CA VAL A 80 10.98 -14.74 2.17
C VAL A 80 10.55 -13.30 1.88
N GLN A 81 9.51 -13.11 1.07
CA GLN A 81 8.99 -11.77 0.78
C GLN A 81 8.50 -11.05 2.04
N ARG A 82 7.83 -11.76 2.95
CA ARG A 82 7.35 -11.20 4.23
C ARG A 82 8.50 -10.90 5.18
N SER A 83 9.54 -11.73 5.21
CA SER A 83 10.75 -11.49 6.00
C SER A 83 11.45 -10.24 5.51
N ASN A 84 11.76 -10.16 4.21
CA ASN A 84 12.43 -9.01 3.62
C ASN A 84 11.65 -7.71 3.89
N TYR A 85 10.33 -7.76 3.76
CA TYR A 85 9.45 -6.65 4.11
C TYR A 85 9.58 -6.22 5.58
N ALA A 86 9.59 -7.18 6.51
CA ALA A 86 9.77 -6.89 7.93
C ALA A 86 11.15 -6.29 8.21
N ASP A 87 12.18 -6.84 7.58
CA ASP A 87 13.57 -6.40 7.71
C ASP A 87 13.74 -4.97 7.18
N HIS A 88 13.22 -4.64 6.00
CA HIS A 88 13.28 -3.29 5.42
C HIS A 88 12.63 -2.24 6.33
N LYS A 89 11.47 -2.55 6.94
CA LYS A 89 10.83 -1.64 7.91
C LYS A 89 11.71 -1.40 9.14
N VAL A 90 12.25 -2.47 9.71
CA VAL A 90 13.13 -2.37 10.89
C VAL A 90 14.40 -1.59 10.54
N MET A 91 14.96 -1.83 9.35
CA MET A 91 16.13 -1.13 8.86
C MET A 91 15.85 0.35 8.62
N ALA A 92 14.74 0.72 7.99
CA ALA A 92 14.37 2.12 7.78
C ALA A 92 14.11 2.87 9.08
N LEU A 93 13.63 2.20 10.14
CA LEU A 93 13.45 2.80 11.46
C LEU A 93 14.76 2.95 12.24
N ARG A 94 15.79 2.13 11.93
CA ARG A 94 17.08 2.13 12.63
C ARG A 94 18.18 2.86 11.89
N ASN A 95 18.05 3.01 10.58
CA ASN A 95 19.04 3.61 9.71
C ASN A 95 18.49 4.90 9.10
N ASP A 96 19.21 5.99 9.33
CA ASP A 96 18.87 7.29 8.77
C ASP A 96 19.10 7.41 7.27
N ASP A 97 19.67 6.41 6.62
CA ASP A 97 19.93 6.40 5.17
C ASP A 97 18.80 5.73 4.36
N TRP A 98 17.87 5.07 5.04
CA TRP A 98 16.86 4.21 4.41
C TRP A 98 15.46 4.80 4.55
N LEU A 99 14.71 4.78 3.46
CA LEU A 99 13.29 5.09 3.41
C LEU A 99 12.55 3.88 2.85
N THR A 100 11.59 3.33 3.61
CA THR A 100 10.74 2.23 3.12
C THR A 100 9.33 2.72 2.95
N MET A 101 8.78 2.58 1.75
CA MET A 101 7.41 2.94 1.42
C MET A 101 6.60 1.67 1.12
N VAL A 102 5.45 1.55 1.76
CA VAL A 102 4.52 0.44 1.63
C VAL A 102 3.24 0.97 1.02
N ILE A 103 2.82 0.42 -0.11
CA ILE A 103 1.65 0.87 -0.85
C ILE A 103 0.70 -0.31 -1.02
N ASP A 104 -0.50 -0.17 -0.47
CA ASP A 104 -1.59 -1.14 -0.55
C ASP A 104 -2.86 -0.45 -1.04
N GLY A 105 -3.53 -1.03 -2.03
CA GLY A 105 -4.76 -0.50 -2.61
C GLY A 105 -5.94 -1.37 -2.22
N MET A 106 -6.99 -0.75 -1.67
CA MET A 106 -8.18 -1.45 -1.23
C MET A 106 -9.04 -1.94 -2.39
N ASP A 107 -9.74 -3.04 -2.16
CA ASP A 107 -10.76 -3.56 -3.09
C ASP A 107 -11.89 -2.55 -3.30
N GLN A 108 -12.04 -2.12 -4.55
CA GLN A 108 -12.88 -1.00 -4.99
C GLN A 108 -14.37 -1.20 -4.67
N ALA A 109 -14.84 -2.45 -4.75
CA ALA A 109 -16.23 -2.77 -4.46
C ALA A 109 -16.61 -2.44 -3.00
N LYS A 110 -15.61 -2.38 -2.11
CA LYS A 110 -15.80 -2.10 -0.68
C LYS A 110 -15.67 -0.62 -0.32
N THR A 111 -15.13 0.19 -1.22
CA THR A 111 -14.81 1.60 -0.95
C THR A 111 -15.85 2.56 -1.53
N ASN A 112 -16.60 2.13 -2.56
CA ASN A 112 -17.65 2.93 -3.20
C ASN A 112 -18.63 3.57 -2.19
N ILE A 113 -18.99 4.82 -2.45
CA ILE A 113 -19.86 5.61 -1.58
C ILE A 113 -21.22 5.90 -2.25
N PRO A 114 -22.33 5.93 -1.50
CA PRO A 114 -22.44 5.70 -0.06
C PRO A 114 -22.28 4.22 0.31
N ARG A 115 -21.55 3.96 1.41
CA ARG A 115 -21.43 2.63 2.02
C ARG A 115 -22.37 2.53 3.20
N PHE A 116 -23.30 1.59 3.15
CA PHE A 116 -24.21 1.32 4.26
C PHE A 116 -23.69 0.16 5.12
N ALA A 117 -23.90 0.23 6.43
CA ALA A 117 -23.51 -0.84 7.36
C ALA A 117 -24.25 -2.16 7.08
N LYS A 118 -25.47 -2.07 6.53
CA LYS A 118 -26.24 -3.17 5.96
C LYS A 118 -26.83 -2.70 4.64
N GLU A 119 -26.55 -3.44 3.57
CA GLU A 119 -27.21 -3.25 2.28
C GLU A 119 -28.39 -4.21 2.21
N ASP A 120 -29.55 -3.69 1.81
CA ASP A 120 -30.72 -4.50 1.47
C ASP A 120 -30.80 -4.69 -0.06
N LYS A 121 -31.72 -5.56 -0.51
CA LYS A 121 -31.89 -5.85 -1.94
C LYS A 121 -32.30 -4.61 -2.76
N HIS A 122 -32.85 -3.57 -2.12
CA HIS A 122 -33.31 -2.35 -2.76
C HIS A 122 -32.17 -1.32 -2.91
N THR A 123 -31.18 -1.36 -2.03
CA THR A 123 -30.03 -0.43 -1.99
C THR A 123 -28.78 -0.97 -2.68
N THR A 124 -28.65 -2.29 -2.81
CA THR A 124 -27.49 -2.94 -3.44
C THR A 124 -27.30 -2.52 -4.91
N GLY A 125 -28.39 -2.29 -5.64
CA GLY A 125 -28.37 -1.92 -7.07
C GLY A 125 -28.37 -0.42 -7.35
N LEU A 126 -28.37 0.42 -6.31
CA LEU A 126 -28.35 1.87 -6.51
C LEU A 126 -26.98 2.33 -7.04
N PRO A 127 -26.93 3.37 -7.90
CA PRO A 127 -25.67 3.96 -8.34
C PRO A 127 -24.82 4.38 -7.14
N LYS A 128 -23.57 3.92 -7.11
CA LYS A 128 -22.56 4.33 -6.12
C LYS A 128 -21.48 5.12 -6.86
N ILE A 129 -20.94 6.13 -6.18
CA ILE A 129 -19.73 6.82 -6.61
C ILE A 129 -18.58 5.85 -6.43
N ILE A 130 -17.87 5.61 -7.53
CA ILE A 130 -16.70 4.75 -7.54
C ILE A 130 -15.57 5.46 -6.81
N THR A 131 -15.00 4.82 -5.81
CA THR A 131 -13.83 5.34 -5.10
C THR A 131 -12.76 4.28 -5.01
N HIS A 132 -11.51 4.67 -5.20
CA HIS A 132 -10.34 3.82 -5.03
C HIS A 132 -9.51 4.41 -3.89
N ILE A 133 -9.34 3.63 -2.83
CA ILE A 133 -8.54 4.04 -1.68
C ILE A 133 -7.21 3.33 -1.73
N THR A 134 -6.12 4.10 -1.75
CA THR A 134 -4.74 3.60 -1.67
C THR A 134 -4.10 4.06 -0.37
N GLY A 135 -3.76 3.12 0.49
CA GLY A 135 -2.99 3.36 1.70
C GLY A 135 -1.50 3.39 1.41
N VAL A 136 -0.78 4.33 2.03
CA VAL A 136 0.67 4.40 1.98
C VAL A 136 1.24 4.54 3.39
N MET A 137 2.23 3.72 3.74
CA MET A 137 3.01 3.88 4.95
C MET A 137 4.47 4.14 4.59
N VAL A 138 5.05 5.20 5.14
CA VAL A 138 6.44 5.59 4.95
C VAL A 138 7.19 5.44 6.27
N TYR A 139 8.19 4.57 6.29
CA TYR A 139 9.08 4.31 7.41
C TYR A 139 10.39 5.05 7.21
N THR A 140 10.83 5.77 8.24
CA THR A 140 12.10 6.52 8.28
C THR A 140 12.69 6.46 9.68
N GLY A 141 13.96 6.84 9.86
CA GLY A 141 14.59 6.95 11.19
C GLY A 141 13.87 7.89 12.16
N LYS A 142 12.99 8.77 11.66
CA LYS A 142 12.18 9.70 12.45
C LYS A 142 10.81 9.11 12.86
N GLY A 143 10.46 7.92 12.37
CA GLY A 143 9.18 7.25 12.64
C GLY A 143 8.40 6.89 11.39
N VAL A 144 7.10 6.65 11.56
CA VAL A 144 6.18 6.20 10.51
C VAL A 144 5.20 7.32 10.16
N ARG A 145 4.99 7.55 8.85
CA ARG A 145 3.95 8.42 8.32
C ARG A 145 2.97 7.59 7.51
N GLU A 146 1.68 7.85 7.69
CA GLU A 146 0.60 7.07 7.10
C GLU A 146 -0.31 8.00 6.30
N PHE A 147 -0.66 7.59 5.07
CA PHE A 147 -1.47 8.36 4.14
C PHE A 147 -2.57 7.47 3.54
N ALA A 148 -3.71 8.08 3.20
CA ALA A 148 -4.75 7.46 2.41
C ALA A 148 -5.09 8.38 1.23
N PHE A 149 -4.93 7.87 0.01
CA PHE A 149 -5.29 8.57 -1.22
C PHE A 149 -6.64 8.07 -1.70
N VAL A 150 -7.55 8.99 -2.02
CA VAL A 150 -8.88 8.67 -2.56
C VAL A 150 -8.96 9.17 -3.99
N ASP A 151 -9.07 8.23 -4.94
CA ASP A 151 -9.36 8.50 -6.34
C ASP A 151 -10.85 8.25 -6.62
N MET A 152 -11.51 9.17 -7.31
CA MET A 152 -12.95 9.09 -7.63
C MET A 152 -13.16 8.55 -9.06
N GLY A 153 -12.34 7.56 -9.45
CA GLY A 153 -12.37 6.95 -10.78
C GLY A 153 -11.80 7.83 -11.89
N GLN A 154 -10.92 8.78 -11.57
CA GLN A 154 -10.27 9.64 -12.56
C GLN A 154 -9.16 8.90 -13.31
N PHE A 155 -8.52 7.93 -12.66
CA PHE A 155 -7.54 7.04 -13.26
C PHE A 155 -8.17 5.67 -13.47
N PRO A 156 -8.66 5.36 -14.68
CA PRO A 156 -9.21 4.04 -14.97
C PRO A 156 -8.08 3.01 -14.90
N HIS A 157 -7.98 2.31 -13.77
CA HIS A 157 -7.10 1.17 -13.49
C HIS A 157 -5.79 1.17 -14.26
N ASP A 158 -4.82 1.99 -13.82
CA ASP A 158 -3.52 1.98 -14.45
C ASP A 158 -2.40 2.39 -13.50
N SER A 159 -1.20 2.02 -13.91
CA SER A 159 0.12 2.40 -13.42
C SER A 159 0.23 3.87 -13.01
N ASN A 160 -0.53 4.76 -13.67
CA ASN A 160 -0.53 6.21 -13.41
C ASN A 160 -0.98 6.55 -11.98
N LEU A 161 -2.01 5.87 -11.44
CA LEU A 161 -2.44 6.10 -10.06
C LEU A 161 -1.32 5.74 -9.08
N CYS A 162 -0.64 4.63 -9.33
CA CYS A 162 0.47 4.19 -8.49
C CYS A 162 1.67 5.16 -8.57
N VAL A 163 2.02 5.62 -9.79
CA VAL A 163 3.05 6.66 -9.99
C VAL A 163 2.70 7.94 -9.24
N GLU A 164 1.48 8.43 -9.37
CA GLU A 164 1.02 9.65 -8.72
C GLU A 164 1.04 9.51 -7.19
N VAL A 165 0.58 8.37 -6.67
CA VAL A 165 0.63 8.07 -5.24
C VAL A 165 2.07 8.07 -4.73
N ILE A 166 3.01 7.43 -5.43
CA ILE A 166 4.45 7.44 -5.07
C ILE A 166 4.97 8.87 -5.04
N LEU A 167 4.77 9.63 -6.12
CA LEU A 167 5.29 11.01 -6.23
C LEU A 167 4.70 11.93 -5.17
N ARG A 168 3.38 11.87 -4.93
CA ARG A 168 2.72 12.65 -3.86
C ARG A 168 3.23 12.26 -2.49
N SER A 169 3.38 10.96 -2.21
CA SER A 169 3.94 10.49 -0.95
C SER A 169 5.36 11.03 -0.74
N LEU A 170 6.22 11.00 -1.77
CA LEU A 170 7.57 11.57 -1.71
C LEU A 170 7.56 13.09 -1.45
N LEU A 171 6.65 13.83 -2.09
CA LEU A 171 6.50 15.27 -1.85
C LEU A 171 6.04 15.58 -0.42
N LEU A 172 5.10 14.79 0.13
CA LEU A 172 4.63 14.94 1.51
C LEU A 172 5.72 14.64 2.54
N VAL A 173 6.67 13.77 2.20
CA VAL A 173 7.81 13.42 3.08
C VAL A 173 9.13 14.05 2.61
N LYS A 174 9.10 15.10 1.80
CA LYS A 174 10.29 15.70 1.16
C LYS A 174 11.44 16.05 2.13
N MET A 175 11.11 16.42 3.37
CA MET A 175 12.07 16.78 4.42
C MET A 175 12.71 15.56 5.11
N ASP A 176 12.19 14.38 4.83
CA ASP A 176 12.59 13.10 5.40
C ASP A 176 13.14 12.14 4.33
N LEU A 177 13.36 12.62 3.09
CA LEU A 177 14.00 11.84 2.03
C LEU A 177 15.41 11.42 2.44
N LYS A 178 15.75 10.18 2.10
CA LYS A 178 17.03 9.54 2.38
C LYS A 178 17.66 9.07 1.07
N ASN A 179 18.86 8.51 1.11
CA ASN A 179 19.56 8.12 -0.12
C ASN A 179 18.98 6.85 -0.75
N LYS A 180 18.36 5.96 0.04
CA LYS A 180 17.81 4.69 -0.45
C LYS A 180 16.31 4.59 -0.25
N LEU A 181 15.59 4.26 -1.33
CA LEU A 181 14.15 4.01 -1.33
C LEU A 181 13.87 2.52 -1.52
N PHE A 182 13.10 1.93 -0.61
CA PHE A 182 12.58 0.57 -0.74
C PHE A 182 11.07 0.61 -0.95
N LEU A 183 10.61 0.14 -2.10
CA LEU A 183 9.19 0.13 -2.48
C LEU A 183 8.58 -1.27 -2.25
N GLN A 184 7.76 -1.37 -1.22
CA GLN A 184 6.91 -2.54 -1.01
C GLN A 184 5.52 -2.27 -1.61
N MET A 185 5.21 -2.96 -2.70
CA MET A 185 3.89 -2.93 -3.31
C MET A 185 3.30 -4.34 -3.27
N ASP A 186 2.27 -4.55 -2.45
CA ASP A 186 1.63 -5.85 -2.24
C ASP A 186 0.44 -6.12 -3.17
N ASN A 187 0.07 -5.13 -3.99
CA ASN A 187 -1.00 -5.26 -4.98
C ASN A 187 -0.58 -5.92 -6.30
N CYS A 188 -1.61 -6.26 -7.10
CA CYS A 188 -1.56 -7.15 -8.24
C CYS A 188 -0.46 -6.79 -9.26
N ALA A 189 0.29 -7.80 -9.75
CA ALA A 189 1.46 -7.62 -10.63
C ALA A 189 1.15 -6.83 -11.92
N ARG A 190 -0.11 -6.75 -12.34
CA ARG A 190 -0.55 -5.97 -13.50
C ARG A 190 -0.48 -4.45 -13.27
N GLU A 191 -0.70 -3.99 -12.03
CA GLU A 191 -0.80 -2.57 -11.68
C GLU A 191 0.50 -2.00 -11.11
N ASN A 192 1.25 -2.82 -10.36
CA ASN A 192 2.38 -2.33 -9.55
C ASN A 192 3.76 -2.86 -10.00
N LYS A 193 3.79 -3.89 -10.85
CA LYS A 193 5.05 -4.48 -11.37
C LYS A 193 5.12 -4.33 -12.89
N ASN A 194 4.93 -3.10 -13.35
CA ASN A 194 4.97 -2.76 -14.76
C ASN A 194 6.18 -1.86 -15.08
N LYS A 195 6.41 -1.70 -16.39
CA LYS A 195 7.51 -0.89 -16.94
C LYS A 195 7.49 0.56 -16.48
N PHE A 196 6.33 1.14 -16.14
CA PHE A 196 6.23 2.53 -15.73
C PHE A 196 6.75 2.74 -14.31
N ILE A 197 6.47 1.82 -13.39
CA ILE A 197 7.06 1.87 -12.04
C ILE A 197 8.58 1.67 -12.10
N CYS A 198 9.06 0.75 -12.94
CA CYS A 198 10.51 0.60 -13.15
C CYS A 198 11.13 1.85 -13.78
N ALA A 199 10.46 2.47 -14.76
CA ALA A 199 10.93 3.72 -15.37
C ALA A 199 10.95 4.88 -14.37
N LEU A 200 9.94 4.99 -13.51
CA LEU A 200 9.91 5.96 -12.41
C LEU A 200 11.07 5.73 -11.44
N ALA A 201 11.28 4.49 -10.99
CA ALA A 201 12.39 4.13 -10.11
C ALA A 201 13.75 4.53 -10.72
N HIS A 202 13.95 4.24 -12.00
CA HIS A 202 15.16 4.63 -12.70
C HIS A 202 15.30 6.16 -12.82
N LEU A 203 14.22 6.87 -13.15
CA LEU A 203 14.21 8.33 -13.23
C LEU A 203 14.56 8.97 -11.89
N LEU A 204 14.06 8.44 -10.78
CA LEU A 204 14.38 8.90 -9.43
C LEU A 204 15.87 8.76 -9.09
N VAL A 205 16.54 7.74 -9.62
CA VAL A 205 18.00 7.55 -9.47
C VAL A 205 18.78 8.48 -10.40
N GLU A 206 18.42 8.52 -11.69
CA GLU A 206 19.10 9.36 -12.69
C GLU A 206 19.01 10.86 -12.37
N THR A 207 17.92 11.29 -11.74
CA THR A 207 17.74 12.69 -11.28
C THR A 207 18.45 13.00 -9.96
N GLY A 208 19.09 12.00 -9.33
CA GLY A 208 19.83 12.16 -8.08
C GLY A 208 18.95 12.36 -6.84
N ILE A 209 17.65 12.05 -6.93
CA ILE A 209 16.74 12.11 -5.77
C ILE A 209 17.07 10.96 -4.80
N PHE A 210 17.42 9.80 -5.34
CA PHE A 210 17.89 8.64 -4.60
C PHE A 210 19.16 8.07 -5.24
N GLU A 211 20.03 7.46 -4.45
CA GLU A 211 21.15 6.66 -4.95
C GLU A 211 20.68 5.27 -5.40
N GLU A 212 19.64 4.73 -4.74
CA GLU A 212 19.11 3.40 -5.00
C GLU A 212 17.60 3.36 -4.78
N VAL A 213 16.88 2.71 -5.70
CA VAL A 213 15.45 2.39 -5.56
C VAL A 213 15.26 0.90 -5.79
N SER A 214 14.74 0.19 -4.77
CA SER A 214 14.64 -1.28 -4.72
C SER A 214 13.24 -1.78 -4.37
#